data_AF-A0A2I0QFA6-F1
#
_entry.id   AF-A0A2I0QFA6-F1
#
_cell.length_a   1.000
_cell.length_b   1.000
_cell.length_c   1.000
_cell.angle_alpha   90.00
_cell.angle_beta   90.00
_cell.angle_gamma   90.00
#
_symmetry.space_group_name_H-M   'P 1'
#
loop_
_entity.id
_entity.type
_entity.pdbx_description
1 polymer ?
#
loop_
_entity_poly.entity_id
_entity_poly.type
_entity_poly.pdbx_seq_one_letter_code
_entity_poly.pdbx_strand_id
1 'polypeptide(L)'
;VKKWDIKLNDTSIVTSRLYNGKIYLVLRNYINEYNPCPIMPLTIGENPLVIECKEIYHPVTPVQTDVTFSAIILNPVSGEVENKISFVGSYSQSIVYMSENAIYVTYYYQESVFKFASKFFREECSDLFPKEILEKLKKLESYDISEQAKLMELQIIFEKYSKTLTNDEQLKIGNEMNNRMSDYYGKEKRELEKSGLVKIGLEKFEVTATGSVPGFPLNQFALDEYQGNLRIATTVGERFGGGSFKQRKFIRQGLSEIRVI
;
A
#
# COMPACT_ATOMS: atom_id res chain seq x y z
N VAL A 1 -22.57 -33.41 17.91
CA VAL A 1 -23.61 -32.81 17.04
C VAL A 1 -23.08 -31.50 16.50
N LYS A 2 -23.12 -31.28 15.18
CA LYS A 2 -22.75 -30.01 14.55
C LYS A 2 -23.85 -28.98 14.82
N LYS A 3 -23.51 -27.82 15.40
CA LYS A 3 -24.51 -26.79 15.77
C LYS A 3 -24.96 -25.95 14.56
N TRP A 4 -24.01 -25.55 13.72
CA TRP A 4 -24.25 -24.77 12.51
C TRP A 4 -23.08 -24.95 11.53
N ASP A 5 -23.23 -24.41 10.33
CA ASP A 5 -22.22 -24.40 9.27
C ASP A 5 -22.27 -23.08 8.48
N ILE A 6 -21.14 -22.69 7.90
CA ILE A 6 -21.05 -21.56 6.98
C ILE A 6 -20.45 -22.04 5.67
N LYS A 7 -21.14 -21.75 4.57
CA LYS A 7 -20.61 -21.89 3.22
C LYS A 7 -19.92 -20.59 2.82
N LEU A 8 -18.66 -20.68 2.39
CA LEU A 8 -17.94 -19.56 1.77
C LEU A 8 -18.25 -19.52 0.26
N ASN A 9 -18.54 -18.35 -0.30
CA ASN A 9 -18.85 -18.20 -1.72
C ASN A 9 -17.69 -17.50 -2.43
N ASP A 10 -16.85 -18.25 -3.16
CA ASP A 10 -15.68 -17.74 -3.88
C ASP A 10 -14.78 -16.81 -3.04
N THR A 11 -14.66 -17.16 -1.76
CA THR A 11 -14.04 -16.36 -0.71
C THR A 11 -12.99 -17.18 0.02
N SER A 12 -11.93 -16.53 0.49
CA SER A 12 -10.90 -17.17 1.33
C SER A 12 -10.83 -16.54 2.71
N ILE A 13 -10.53 -17.37 3.71
CA ILE A 13 -10.29 -16.91 5.08
C ILE A 13 -8.88 -16.31 5.16
N VAL A 14 -8.79 -15.07 5.63
CA VAL A 14 -7.51 -14.41 5.94
C VAL A 14 -7.06 -14.78 7.34
N THR A 15 -7.97 -14.64 8.31
CA THR A 15 -7.73 -15.03 9.70
C THR A 15 -9.06 -15.28 10.41
N SER A 16 -9.00 -16.06 11.49
CA SER A 16 -10.12 -16.23 12.41
C SER A 16 -9.61 -16.32 13.84
N ARG A 17 -10.34 -15.70 14.79
CA ARG A 17 -10.01 -15.74 16.22
C ARG A 17 -11.27 -15.83 17.06
N LEU A 18 -11.22 -16.67 18.09
CA LEU A 18 -12.21 -16.68 19.16
C LEU A 18 -11.71 -15.76 20.29
N TYR A 19 -12.45 -14.71 20.59
CA TYR A 19 -12.10 -13.75 21.64
C TYR A 19 -13.37 -13.21 22.30
N ASN A 20 -13.38 -13.10 23.63
CA ASN A 20 -14.53 -12.65 24.42
C ASN A 20 -15.88 -13.29 24.03
N GLY A 21 -15.87 -14.61 23.77
CA GLY A 21 -17.08 -15.36 23.42
C GLY A 21 -17.63 -15.08 22.02
N LYS A 22 -16.85 -14.42 21.15
CA LYS A 22 -17.21 -14.10 19.77
C LYS A 22 -16.16 -14.61 18.79
N ILE A 23 -16.58 -15.04 17.61
CA ILE A 23 -15.67 -15.39 16.52
C ILE A 23 -15.49 -14.17 15.64
N TYR A 24 -14.26 -13.68 15.54
CA TYR A 24 -13.87 -12.66 14.58
C TYR A 24 -13.31 -13.36 13.35
N LEU A 25 -14.00 -13.23 12.23
CA LEU A 25 -13.65 -13.84 10.96
C LEU A 25 -13.31 -12.75 9.95
N VAL A 26 -12.11 -12.79 9.39
CA VAL A 26 -11.74 -11.91 8.29
C VAL A 26 -11.67 -12.72 7.01
N LEU A 27 -12.50 -12.33 6.06
CA LEU A 27 -12.61 -12.92 4.74
C LEU A 27 -12.00 -11.98 3.70
N ARG A 28 -11.55 -12.55 2.57
CA ARG A 28 -11.19 -11.79 1.37
C ARG A 28 -11.79 -12.42 0.12
N ASN A 29 -12.22 -11.56 -0.79
CA ASN A 29 -12.92 -11.87 -2.02
C ASN A 29 -12.23 -11.10 -3.14
N TYR A 30 -11.98 -11.71 -4.29
CA TYR A 30 -11.53 -10.94 -5.45
C TYR A 30 -12.63 -9.99 -5.92
N ILE A 31 -12.25 -8.77 -6.29
CA ILE A 31 -13.18 -7.81 -6.87
C ILE A 31 -13.54 -8.32 -8.27
N ASN A 32 -14.83 -8.56 -8.50
CA ASN A 32 -15.35 -8.89 -9.82
C ASN A 32 -15.59 -7.59 -10.60
N GLU A 33 -14.77 -7.30 -11.61
CA GLU A 33 -14.86 -6.05 -12.37
C GLU A 33 -16.20 -5.88 -13.12
N TYR A 34 -16.86 -6.99 -13.47
CA TYR A 34 -18.16 -6.95 -14.17
C TYR A 34 -19.33 -6.74 -13.21
N ASN A 35 -19.24 -7.32 -12.02
CA ASN A 35 -20.26 -7.24 -10.98
C ASN A 35 -19.59 -7.02 -9.60
N PRO A 36 -19.06 -5.81 -9.34
CA PRO A 36 -18.24 -5.56 -8.15
C PRO A 36 -19.06 -5.57 -6.85
N CYS A 37 -20.37 -5.34 -6.96
CA CYS A 37 -21.31 -5.31 -5.84
C CYS A 37 -22.72 -5.74 -6.29
N PRO A 38 -23.57 -6.19 -5.34
CA PRO A 38 -23.21 -6.51 -3.96
C PRO A 38 -22.32 -7.75 -3.88
N ILE A 39 -21.54 -7.88 -2.81
CA ILE A 39 -20.76 -9.10 -2.56
C ILE A 39 -21.48 -10.00 -1.56
N MET A 40 -21.29 -11.31 -1.71
CA MET A 40 -21.92 -12.33 -0.86
C MET A 40 -20.87 -13.27 -0.29
N PRO A 41 -19.97 -12.82 0.62
CA PRO A 41 -18.79 -13.57 1.02
C PRO A 41 -19.09 -14.94 1.67
N LEU A 42 -20.26 -15.07 2.29
CA LEU A 42 -20.66 -16.29 2.98
C LEU A 42 -22.18 -16.47 3.00
N THR A 43 -22.61 -17.70 3.29
CA THR A 43 -24.00 -18.09 3.51
C THR A 43 -24.11 -18.92 4.79
N ILE A 44 -25.02 -18.53 5.69
CA ILE A 44 -25.35 -19.26 6.92
C ILE A 44 -26.68 -19.98 6.70
N GLY A 45 -26.65 -21.31 6.64
CA GLY A 45 -27.81 -22.10 6.22
C GLY A 45 -28.25 -21.71 4.80
N GLU A 46 -29.43 -21.10 4.67
CA GLU A 46 -29.98 -20.60 3.40
C GLU A 46 -29.87 -19.07 3.24
N ASN A 47 -29.33 -18.36 4.24
CA ASN A 47 -29.28 -16.90 4.27
C ASN A 47 -27.90 -16.39 3.81
N PRO A 48 -27.77 -15.81 2.60
CA PRO A 48 -26.54 -15.19 2.15
C PRO A 48 -26.28 -13.88 2.92
N LEU A 49 -25.04 -13.65 3.33
CA LEU A 49 -24.62 -12.36 3.87
C LEU A 49 -24.39 -11.40 2.70
N VAL A 50 -25.32 -10.47 2.48
CA VAL A 50 -25.19 -9.44 1.43
C VAL A 50 -24.47 -8.21 1.99
N ILE A 51 -23.51 -7.68 1.22
CA ILE A 51 -22.79 -6.44 1.53
C ILE A 51 -22.90 -5.51 0.32
N GLU A 52 -23.58 -4.39 0.52
CA GLU A 52 -23.79 -3.39 -0.52
C GLU A 52 -22.53 -2.56 -0.76
N CYS A 53 -22.40 -2.00 -1.96
CA CYS A 53 -21.26 -1.17 -2.34
C CYS A 53 -21.01 0.01 -1.38
N LYS A 54 -22.08 0.62 -0.88
CA LYS A 54 -22.03 1.74 0.07
C LYS A 54 -21.51 1.34 1.46
N GLU A 55 -21.44 0.05 1.76
CA GLU A 55 -20.95 -0.49 3.04
C GLU A 55 -19.45 -0.85 2.98
N ILE A 56 -18.81 -0.70 1.82
CA ILE A 56 -17.40 -1.05 1.60
C ILE A 56 -16.55 0.23 1.67
N TYR A 57 -15.71 0.32 2.70
CA TYR A 57 -14.76 1.42 2.87
C TYR A 57 -13.66 1.36 1.81
N HIS A 58 -13.20 2.53 1.37
CA HIS A 58 -12.06 2.65 0.46
C HIS A 58 -11.09 3.74 0.94
N PRO A 59 -9.79 3.61 0.63
CA PRO A 59 -8.83 4.67 0.87
C PRO A 59 -9.19 5.96 0.09
N VAL A 60 -8.83 7.11 0.66
CA VAL A 60 -8.99 8.42 -0.01
C VAL A 60 -7.95 8.58 -1.12
N THR A 61 -6.73 8.12 -0.87
CA THR A 61 -5.67 8.08 -1.89
C THR A 61 -5.96 6.94 -2.86
N PRO A 62 -5.87 7.15 -4.18
CA PRO A 62 -5.96 6.07 -5.15
C PRO A 62 -4.84 5.06 -4.89
N VAL A 63 -5.23 3.83 -4.55
CA VAL A 63 -4.31 2.72 -4.33
C VAL A 63 -4.77 1.52 -5.15
N GLN A 64 -3.86 0.58 -5.39
CA GLN A 64 -4.23 -0.65 -6.06
C GLN A 64 -5.18 -1.46 -5.17
N THR A 65 -6.35 -1.79 -5.71
CA THR A 65 -7.37 -2.62 -5.04
C THR A 65 -7.85 -3.72 -5.97
N ASP A 66 -7.63 -4.97 -5.58
CA ASP A 66 -8.05 -6.17 -6.31
C ASP A 66 -8.89 -7.13 -5.45
N VAL A 67 -9.05 -6.83 -4.15
CA VAL A 67 -9.85 -7.61 -3.22
C VAL A 67 -10.69 -6.75 -2.30
N THR A 68 -11.82 -7.30 -1.86
CA THR A 68 -12.61 -6.80 -0.74
C THR A 68 -12.42 -7.69 0.46
N PHE A 69 -11.95 -7.11 1.56
CA PHE A 69 -11.91 -7.75 2.87
C PHE A 69 -13.24 -7.53 3.59
N SER A 70 -13.67 -8.52 4.37
CA SER A 70 -14.85 -8.41 5.25
C SER A 70 -14.50 -8.99 6.61
N ALA A 71 -14.43 -8.12 7.62
CA ALA A 71 -14.31 -8.52 9.01
C ALA A 71 -15.72 -8.70 9.59
N ILE A 72 -15.99 -9.85 10.17
CA ILE A 72 -17.32 -10.31 10.58
C ILE A 72 -17.23 -10.83 12.01
N ILE A 73 -18.16 -10.40 12.85
CA ILE A 73 -18.38 -10.96 14.18
C ILE A 73 -19.46 -12.02 14.07
N LEU A 74 -19.15 -13.25 14.49
CA LEU A 74 -20.07 -14.37 14.53
C LEU A 74 -20.29 -14.84 15.97
N ASN A 75 -21.53 -15.19 16.29
CA ASN A 75 -21.86 -15.88 17.51
C ASN A 75 -21.39 -17.36 17.44
N PRO A 76 -20.55 -17.86 18.36
CA PRO A 76 -20.03 -19.22 18.28
C PRO A 76 -21.08 -20.31 18.50
N VAL A 77 -22.21 -19.98 19.13
CA VAL A 77 -23.28 -20.94 19.45
C VAL A 77 -24.29 -21.04 18.31
N SER A 78 -24.74 -19.92 17.75
CA SER A 78 -25.77 -19.88 16.69
C SER A 78 -25.21 -19.76 15.28
N GLY A 79 -24.01 -19.21 15.10
CA GLY A 79 -23.44 -18.87 13.79
C GLY A 79 -23.97 -17.55 13.21
N GLU A 80 -24.78 -16.82 13.98
CA GLU A 80 -25.37 -15.53 13.56
C GLU A 80 -24.30 -14.45 13.39
N VAL A 81 -24.46 -13.60 12.37
CA VAL A 81 -23.62 -12.41 12.16
C VAL A 81 -24.11 -11.30 13.09
N GLU A 82 -23.27 -10.93 14.06
CA GLU A 82 -23.59 -9.85 15.00
C GLU A 82 -23.19 -8.48 14.43
N ASN A 83 -22.09 -8.40 13.69
CA ASN A 83 -21.63 -7.17 13.06
C ASN A 83 -20.68 -7.46 11.88
N LYS A 84 -20.54 -6.51 10.96
CA LYS A 84 -19.66 -6.63 9.78
C LYS A 84 -19.07 -5.27 9.40
N ILE A 85 -17.85 -5.29 8.87
CA ILE A 85 -17.22 -4.15 8.23
C ILE A 85 -16.39 -4.62 7.05
N SER A 86 -16.51 -3.95 5.91
CA SER A 86 -15.84 -4.33 4.68
C SER A 86 -15.02 -3.19 4.11
N PHE A 87 -13.90 -3.51 3.47
CA PHE A 87 -13.01 -2.52 2.88
C PHE A 87 -12.26 -3.11 1.69
N VAL A 88 -11.95 -2.26 0.70
CA VAL A 88 -11.09 -2.64 -0.42
C VAL A 88 -9.62 -2.59 -0.05
N GLY A 89 -8.82 -3.45 -0.66
CA GLY A 89 -7.38 -3.50 -0.45
C GLY A 89 -6.67 -4.32 -1.52
N SER A 90 -5.39 -4.57 -1.30
CA SER A 90 -4.57 -5.37 -2.22
C SER A 90 -4.35 -6.78 -1.68
N TYR A 91 -4.56 -7.81 -2.51
CA TYR A 91 -4.32 -9.21 -2.13
C TYR A 91 -2.87 -9.43 -1.67
N SER A 92 -1.91 -8.80 -2.36
CA SER A 92 -0.48 -9.03 -2.15
C SER A 92 0.18 -8.00 -1.24
N GLN A 93 -0.51 -6.89 -0.93
CA GLN A 93 0.08 -5.76 -0.23
C GLN A 93 -0.71 -5.28 0.99
N SER A 94 -1.84 -5.92 1.29
CA SER A 94 -2.57 -5.69 2.53
C SER A 94 -2.29 -6.77 3.56
N ILE A 95 -1.96 -6.33 4.77
CA ILE A 95 -1.78 -7.21 5.94
C ILE A 95 -2.89 -6.92 6.94
N VAL A 96 -3.52 -7.99 7.41
CA VAL A 96 -4.52 -7.96 8.49
C VAL A 96 -3.89 -8.56 9.74
N TYR A 97 -4.02 -7.85 10.87
CA TYR A 97 -3.60 -8.31 12.18
C TYR A 97 -4.71 -8.03 13.19
N MET A 98 -5.00 -8.98 14.07
CA MET A 98 -5.97 -8.79 15.15
C MET A 98 -5.27 -8.87 16.50
N SER A 99 -5.50 -7.85 17.32
CA SER A 99 -5.11 -7.77 18.73
C SER A 99 -6.32 -8.00 19.64
N GLU A 100 -6.15 -7.82 20.95
CA GLU A 100 -7.25 -7.89 21.91
C GLU A 100 -8.19 -6.68 21.83
N ASN A 101 -7.72 -5.53 21.36
CA ASN A 101 -8.52 -4.29 21.33
C ASN A 101 -8.97 -3.89 19.93
N ALA A 102 -8.27 -4.31 18.88
CA ALA A 102 -8.57 -3.89 17.51
C ALA A 102 -8.13 -4.89 16.43
N ILE A 103 -8.78 -4.79 15.26
CA ILE A 103 -8.29 -5.31 13.99
C ILE A 103 -7.56 -4.18 13.26
N TYR A 104 -6.34 -4.46 12.83
CA TYR A 104 -5.48 -3.57 12.08
C TYR A 104 -5.39 -4.06 10.64
N VAL A 105 -5.48 -3.11 9.72
CA VAL A 105 -5.35 -3.35 8.28
C VAL A 105 -4.32 -2.40 7.74
N THR A 106 -3.43 -2.92 6.90
CA THR A 106 -2.47 -2.12 6.17
C THR A 106 -2.78 -2.13 4.68
N TYR A 107 -2.42 -1.06 3.97
CA TYR A 107 -2.45 -1.01 2.52
C TYR A 107 -1.25 -0.22 2.00
N TYR A 108 -0.50 -0.79 1.08
CA TYR A 108 0.66 -0.15 0.48
C TYR A 108 0.25 0.89 -0.57
N TYR A 109 0.99 1.99 -0.61
CA TYR A 109 0.91 2.96 -1.68
C TYR A 109 2.25 3.64 -1.90
N GLN A 110 2.39 4.24 -3.08
CA GLN A 110 3.51 5.10 -3.42
C GLN A 110 3.03 6.53 -3.58
N GLU A 111 3.83 7.48 -3.10
CA GLU A 111 3.70 8.87 -3.52
C GLU A 111 4.07 9.01 -5.00
N SER A 112 3.85 10.19 -5.56
CA SER A 112 4.18 10.48 -6.96
C SER A 112 5.67 10.25 -7.26
N VAL A 113 5.94 9.24 -8.09
CA VAL A 113 7.28 8.93 -8.63
C VAL A 113 7.79 10.09 -9.47
N PHE A 114 6.91 10.77 -10.20
CA PHE A 114 7.25 11.98 -10.94
C PHE A 114 7.73 13.09 -10.00
N LYS A 115 7.01 13.38 -8.91
CA LYS A 115 7.45 14.40 -7.93
C LYS A 115 8.77 14.01 -7.29
N PHE A 116 8.94 12.74 -6.95
CA PHE A 116 10.19 12.21 -6.43
C PHE A 116 11.36 12.42 -7.39
N ALA A 117 11.19 12.08 -8.67
CA ALA A 117 12.20 12.27 -9.71
C ALA A 117 12.44 13.76 -10.03
N SER A 118 11.38 14.56 -10.10
CA SER A 118 11.46 15.99 -10.37
C SER A 118 12.21 16.73 -9.26
N LYS A 119 11.98 16.36 -8.00
CA LYS A 119 12.76 16.85 -6.85
C LYS A 119 14.24 16.47 -6.97
N PHE A 120 14.56 15.22 -7.30
CA PHE A 120 15.93 14.78 -7.58
C PHE A 120 16.62 15.66 -8.63
N PHE A 121 15.98 15.85 -9.79
CA PHE A 121 16.58 16.65 -10.86
C PHE A 121 16.83 18.10 -10.49
N ARG A 122 15.93 18.70 -9.70
CA ARG A 122 16.06 20.10 -9.27
C ARG A 122 17.07 20.31 -8.15
N GLU A 123 17.11 19.41 -7.18
CA GLU A 123 17.94 19.59 -5.98
C GLU A 123 19.33 19.02 -6.17
N GLU A 124 19.44 17.84 -6.79
CA GLU A 124 20.71 17.09 -6.85
C GLU A 124 21.40 17.20 -8.22
N CYS A 125 20.70 17.60 -9.29
CA CYS A 125 21.27 17.65 -10.65
C CYS A 125 21.17 19.01 -11.34
N SER A 126 20.93 20.09 -10.59
CA SER A 126 20.73 21.42 -11.18
C SER A 126 21.95 21.96 -11.94
N ASP A 127 23.15 21.50 -11.60
CA ASP A 127 24.43 21.79 -12.26
C ASP A 127 24.67 20.94 -13.52
N LEU A 128 23.97 19.81 -13.67
CA LEU A 128 24.13 18.89 -14.80
C LEU A 128 23.25 19.26 -16.00
N PHE A 129 22.20 20.06 -15.78
CA PHE A 129 21.20 20.36 -16.80
C PHE A 129 21.06 21.85 -17.09
N PRO A 130 20.80 22.23 -18.35
CA PRO A 130 20.43 23.60 -18.67
C PRO A 130 19.17 24.02 -17.91
N LYS A 131 19.10 25.30 -17.52
CA LYS A 131 17.93 25.87 -16.82
C LYS A 131 16.61 25.61 -17.54
N GLU A 132 16.63 25.58 -18.88
CA GLU A 132 15.44 25.29 -19.70
C GLU A 132 14.82 23.91 -19.39
N ILE A 133 15.65 22.89 -19.12
CA ILE A 133 15.17 21.55 -18.76
C ILE A 133 14.46 21.60 -17.41
N LEU A 134 15.05 22.25 -16.41
CA LEU A 134 14.46 22.38 -15.07
C LEU A 134 13.13 23.15 -15.10
N GLU A 135 13.03 24.19 -15.93
CA GLU A 135 11.76 24.93 -16.12
C GLU A 135 10.69 24.07 -16.81
N LYS A 136 11.06 23.21 -17.77
CA LYS A 136 10.12 22.24 -18.36
C LYS A 136 9.61 21.25 -17.32
N LEU A 137 10.47 20.76 -16.41
CA LEU A 137 10.05 19.87 -15.32
C LEU A 137 9.07 20.56 -14.36
N LYS A 138 9.36 21.81 -13.98
CA LYS A 138 8.48 22.62 -13.14
C LYS A 138 7.12 22.85 -13.80
N LYS A 139 7.11 23.14 -15.10
CA LYS A 139 5.87 23.30 -15.87
C LYS A 139 5.07 22.00 -15.94
N LEU A 140 5.74 20.87 -16.20
CA LEU A 140 5.12 19.56 -16.25
C LEU A 140 4.46 19.15 -14.93
N GLU A 141 5.06 19.54 -13.80
CA GLU A 141 4.48 19.32 -12.47
C GLU A 141 3.11 20.00 -12.31
N SER A 142 2.96 21.21 -12.87
CA SER A 142 1.73 22.01 -12.77
C SER A 142 0.55 21.51 -13.59
N TYR A 143 0.78 20.60 -14.56
CA TYR A 143 -0.29 20.07 -15.39
C TYR A 143 -1.14 19.06 -14.61
N ASP A 144 -2.46 19.15 -14.80
CA ASP A 144 -3.43 18.19 -14.30
C ASP A 144 -3.60 17.04 -15.30
N ILE A 145 -2.59 16.17 -15.31
CA ILE A 145 -2.53 14.96 -16.15
C ILE A 145 -2.09 13.77 -15.30
N SER A 146 -2.34 12.57 -15.79
CA SER A 146 -2.01 11.33 -15.07
C SER A 146 -0.51 11.22 -14.77
N GLU A 147 -0.19 10.48 -13.70
CA GLU A 147 1.20 10.18 -13.30
C GLU A 147 1.99 9.55 -14.46
N GLN A 148 1.36 8.63 -15.20
CA GLN A 148 1.96 7.96 -16.35
C GLN A 148 2.28 8.95 -17.48
N ALA A 149 1.40 9.93 -17.73
CA ALA A 149 1.66 10.96 -18.72
C ALA A 149 2.83 11.87 -18.29
N LYS A 150 2.91 12.23 -17.00
CA LYS A 150 4.06 12.99 -16.47
C LYS A 150 5.37 12.22 -16.61
N LEU A 151 5.39 10.93 -16.32
CA LEU A 151 6.58 10.09 -16.47
C LEU A 151 7.00 9.93 -17.94
N MET A 152 6.04 9.79 -18.86
CA MET A 152 6.32 9.75 -20.30
C MET A 152 6.93 11.07 -20.80
N GLU A 153 6.34 12.20 -20.43
CA GLU A 153 6.89 13.52 -20.80
C GLU A 153 8.27 13.78 -20.19
N LEU A 154 8.48 13.36 -18.94
CA LEU A 154 9.79 13.38 -18.29
C LEU A 154 10.84 12.63 -19.12
N GLN A 155 10.52 11.40 -19.53
CA GLN A 155 11.39 10.59 -20.39
C GLN A 155 11.68 11.31 -21.71
N ILE A 156 10.66 11.84 -22.39
CA ILE A 156 10.80 12.55 -23.67
C ILE A 156 11.69 13.80 -23.53
N ILE A 157 11.56 14.56 -22.43
CA ILE A 157 12.38 15.74 -22.16
C ILE A 157 13.86 15.36 -22.10
N PHE A 158 14.20 14.31 -21.34
CA PHE A 158 15.59 13.87 -21.20
C PHE A 158 16.13 13.17 -22.45
N GLU A 159 15.31 12.41 -23.18
CA GLU A 159 15.71 11.82 -24.47
C GLU A 159 16.06 12.89 -25.50
N LYS A 160 15.26 13.96 -25.59
CA LYS A 160 15.54 15.09 -26.50
C LYS A 160 16.83 15.80 -26.11
N TYR A 161 17.05 16.02 -24.80
CA TYR A 161 18.30 16.61 -24.32
C TYR A 161 19.51 15.72 -24.62
N SER A 162 19.41 14.42 -24.35
CA SER A 162 20.48 13.46 -24.60
C SER A 162 20.94 13.46 -26.07
N LYS A 163 20.00 13.56 -27.02
CA LYS A 163 20.30 13.66 -28.46
C LYS A 163 21.10 14.89 -28.88
N THR A 164 21.18 15.92 -28.02
CA THR A 164 22.00 17.12 -28.28
C THR A 164 23.46 16.96 -27.81
N LEU A 165 23.75 15.91 -27.05
CA LEU A 165 25.05 15.66 -26.44
C LEU A 165 25.87 14.64 -27.24
N THR A 166 27.19 14.75 -27.12
CA THR A 166 28.12 13.71 -27.58
C THR A 166 28.04 12.45 -26.71
N ASN A 167 28.54 11.32 -27.21
CA ASN A 167 28.56 10.06 -26.46
C ASN A 167 29.31 10.18 -25.12
N ASP A 168 30.43 10.93 -25.09
CA ASP A 168 31.23 11.11 -23.89
C ASP A 168 30.50 11.98 -22.84
N GLU A 169 29.78 13.02 -23.28
CA GLU A 169 28.94 13.84 -22.41
C GLU A 169 27.76 13.05 -21.85
N GLN A 170 27.09 12.25 -22.69
CA GLN A 170 26.01 11.36 -22.24
C GLN A 170 26.52 10.38 -21.18
N LEU A 171 27.69 9.77 -21.39
CA LEU A 171 28.29 8.86 -20.44
C LEU A 171 28.64 9.56 -19.12
N LYS A 172 29.22 10.77 -19.19
CA LYS A 172 29.57 11.57 -18.02
C LYS A 172 28.32 11.92 -17.20
N ILE A 173 27.29 12.47 -17.84
CA ILE A 173 26.03 12.85 -17.17
C ILE A 173 25.34 11.61 -16.60
N GLY A 174 25.28 10.50 -17.34
CA GLY A 174 24.69 9.26 -16.86
C GLY A 174 25.39 8.72 -15.60
N ASN A 175 26.72 8.76 -15.56
CA ASN A 175 27.49 8.34 -14.38
C ASN A 175 27.24 9.24 -13.17
N GLU A 176 27.27 10.57 -13.36
CA GLU A 176 26.96 11.52 -12.29
C GLU A 176 25.54 11.34 -11.75
N MET A 177 24.55 11.22 -12.64
CA MET A 177 23.16 10.97 -12.26
C MET A 177 23.00 9.68 -11.47
N ASN A 178 23.62 8.58 -11.91
CA ASN A 178 23.52 7.30 -11.22
C ASN A 178 24.08 7.36 -9.80
N ASN A 179 25.24 8.00 -9.64
CA ASN A 179 25.87 8.17 -8.31
C ASN A 179 24.97 9.01 -7.39
N ARG A 180 24.50 10.17 -7.88
CA ARG A 180 23.64 11.07 -7.10
C ARG A 180 22.28 10.47 -6.78
N MET A 181 21.70 9.72 -7.71
CA MET A 181 20.41 9.04 -7.50
C MET A 181 20.49 8.02 -6.38
N SER A 182 21.60 7.27 -6.26
CA SER A 182 21.79 6.33 -5.16
C SER A 182 21.73 7.03 -3.80
N ASP A 183 22.43 8.16 -3.66
CA ASP A 183 22.47 8.93 -2.42
C ASP A 183 21.13 9.60 -2.11
N TYR A 184 20.50 10.21 -3.12
CA TYR A 184 19.18 10.81 -3.00
C TYR A 184 18.12 9.78 -2.59
N TYR A 185 18.10 8.63 -3.25
CA TYR A 185 17.17 7.56 -2.93
C TYR A 185 17.36 7.05 -1.49
N GLY A 186 18.60 6.90 -1.03
CA GLY A 186 18.90 6.55 0.36
C GLY A 186 18.29 7.50 1.39
N LYS A 187 18.30 8.81 1.09
CA LYS A 187 17.75 9.88 1.94
C LYS A 187 16.22 9.97 1.87
N GLU A 188 15.65 9.81 0.69
CA GLU A 188 14.26 10.20 0.39
C GLU A 188 13.29 9.02 0.22
N LYS A 189 13.78 7.76 0.15
CA LYS A 189 12.93 6.57 -0.06
C LYS A 189 11.76 6.43 0.93
N ARG A 190 11.87 7.00 2.13
CA ARG A 190 10.82 6.97 3.16
C ARG A 190 9.63 7.85 2.83
N GLU A 191 9.83 8.87 2.01
CA GLU A 191 8.75 9.71 1.51
C GLU A 191 8.05 9.07 0.31
N LEU A 192 8.71 8.17 -0.42
CA LEU A 192 8.14 7.56 -1.62
C LEU A 192 7.22 6.37 -1.31
N GLU A 193 7.67 5.42 -0.50
CA GLU A 193 6.95 4.16 -0.22
C GLU A 193 6.30 4.23 1.17
N LYS A 194 4.99 4.01 1.26
CA LYS A 194 4.24 4.08 2.52
C LYS A 194 3.22 2.96 2.64
N SER A 195 2.83 2.69 3.89
CA SER A 195 1.67 1.88 4.24
C SER A 195 0.67 2.73 4.98
N GLY A 196 -0.55 2.81 4.46
CA GLY A 196 -1.70 3.28 5.20
C GLY A 196 -2.11 2.24 6.25
N LEU A 197 -2.63 2.73 7.37
CA LEU A 197 -3.04 1.96 8.53
C LEU A 197 -4.48 2.30 8.84
N VAL A 198 -5.29 1.28 9.11
CA VAL A 198 -6.68 1.41 9.56
C VAL A 198 -6.84 0.59 10.84
N LYS A 199 -7.38 1.21 11.89
CA LYS A 199 -7.72 0.58 13.17
C LYS A 199 -9.22 0.42 13.27
N ILE A 200 -9.69 -0.82 13.34
CA ILE A 200 -11.09 -1.18 13.60
C ILE A 200 -11.18 -1.58 15.08
N GLY A 201 -11.80 -0.75 15.90
CA GLY A 201 -11.91 -1.02 17.35
C GLY A 201 -12.95 -2.09 17.63
N LEU A 202 -12.66 -3.06 18.51
CA LEU A 202 -13.56 -4.20 18.73
C LEU A 202 -14.82 -3.87 19.54
N GLU A 203 -14.82 -2.79 20.34
CA GLU A 203 -15.94 -2.42 21.21
C GLU A 203 -17.19 -2.05 20.40
N LYS A 204 -17.05 -1.13 19.44
CA LYS A 204 -18.13 -0.70 18.54
C LYS A 204 -18.06 -1.33 17.14
N PHE A 205 -16.95 -2.00 16.83
CA PHE A 205 -16.66 -2.59 15.53
C PHE A 205 -16.69 -1.57 14.38
N GLU A 206 -16.02 -0.44 14.59
CA GLU A 206 -15.95 0.68 13.65
C GLU A 206 -14.51 1.13 13.42
N VAL A 207 -14.27 1.89 12.36
CA VAL A 207 -12.97 2.54 12.12
C VAL A 207 -12.78 3.63 13.17
N THR A 208 -11.79 3.45 14.04
CA THR A 208 -11.50 4.37 15.16
C THR A 208 -10.29 5.26 14.90
N ALA A 209 -9.38 4.84 14.03
CA ALA A 209 -8.21 5.63 13.64
C ALA A 209 -7.70 5.21 12.26
N THR A 210 -7.07 6.16 11.57
CA THR A 210 -6.28 5.93 10.36
C THR A 210 -4.93 6.61 10.50
N GLY A 211 -3.92 6.12 9.79
CA GLY A 211 -2.58 6.68 9.82
C GLY A 211 -1.72 6.15 8.68
N SER A 212 -0.44 6.49 8.68
CA SER A 212 0.50 5.93 7.72
C SER A 212 1.93 5.87 8.26
N VAL A 213 2.69 4.89 7.78
CA VAL A 213 4.13 4.75 8.06
C VAL A 213 4.91 4.56 6.77
N PRO A 214 6.18 5.00 6.71
CA PRO A 214 7.07 4.63 5.61
C PRO A 214 7.25 3.13 5.47
N GLY A 215 7.34 2.65 4.23
CA GLY A 215 7.61 1.27 3.86
C GLY A 215 6.37 0.38 3.92
N PHE A 216 6.62 -0.93 3.99
CA PHE A 216 5.61 -1.96 4.10
C PHE A 216 5.96 -3.01 5.15
N PRO A 217 4.98 -3.53 5.90
CA PRO A 217 5.21 -4.67 6.78
C PRO A 217 5.40 -5.95 5.97
N LEU A 218 6.17 -6.90 6.51
CA LEU A 218 6.43 -8.18 5.83
C LEU A 218 5.21 -9.10 5.86
N ASN A 219 4.56 -9.20 7.02
CA ASN A 219 3.37 -10.02 7.27
C ASN A 219 2.76 -9.64 8.64
N GLN A 220 1.76 -10.37 9.10
CA GLN A 220 1.08 -10.12 10.38
C GLN A 220 2.01 -10.14 11.61
N PHE A 221 3.17 -10.82 11.56
CA PHE A 221 4.12 -10.89 12.68
C PHE A 221 5.01 -9.65 12.77
N ALA A 222 4.93 -8.75 11.78
CA ALA A 222 5.53 -7.44 11.84
C ALA A 222 4.64 -6.42 12.58
N LEU A 223 3.48 -6.84 13.10
CA LEU A 223 2.55 -6.01 13.83
C LEU A 223 2.31 -6.60 15.23
N ASP A 224 2.25 -5.74 16.22
CA ASP A 224 1.76 -6.08 17.54
C ASP A 224 1.05 -4.89 18.19
N GLU A 225 0.28 -5.13 19.25
CA GLU A 225 -0.27 -4.05 20.07
C GLU A 225 0.34 -4.09 21.47
N TYR A 226 0.79 -2.93 21.96
CA TYR A 226 1.36 -2.79 23.30
C TYR A 226 0.90 -1.49 23.96
N GLN A 227 0.30 -1.62 25.15
CA GLN A 227 -0.24 -0.49 25.92
C GLN A 227 -1.20 0.40 25.10
N GLY A 228 -2.03 -0.22 24.26
CA GLY A 228 -3.01 0.47 23.41
C GLY A 228 -2.46 1.07 22.11
N ASN A 229 -1.15 0.97 21.88
CA ASN A 229 -0.47 1.50 20.69
C ASN A 229 -0.14 0.38 19.72
N LEU A 230 -0.23 0.68 18.42
CA LEU A 230 0.21 -0.26 17.38
C LEU A 230 1.73 -0.16 17.27
N ARG A 231 2.42 -1.29 17.38
CA ARG A 231 3.83 -1.41 17.00
C ARG A 231 3.93 -2.11 15.66
N ILE A 232 4.64 -1.49 14.74
CA ILE A 232 4.80 -2.01 13.38
C ILE A 232 6.26 -1.96 12.93
N ALA A 233 6.75 -3.05 12.37
CA ALA A 233 8.03 -3.13 11.69
C ALA A 233 7.84 -3.06 10.16
N THR A 234 8.51 -2.12 9.49
CA THR A 234 8.41 -1.96 8.04
C THR A 234 9.75 -2.04 7.34
N THR A 235 9.72 -2.44 6.07
CA THR A 235 10.86 -2.40 5.14
C THR A 235 10.65 -1.29 4.12
N VAL A 236 11.71 -0.55 3.80
CA VAL A 236 11.68 0.56 2.82
C VAL A 236 12.69 0.34 1.70
N GLY A 237 12.21 0.41 0.46
CA GLY A 237 13.04 0.57 -0.73
C GLY A 237 13.46 -0.71 -1.44
N GLU A 238 12.99 -1.88 -1.00
CA GLU A 238 13.30 -3.17 -1.65
C GLU A 238 12.48 -3.43 -2.93
N ARG A 239 11.35 -2.72 -3.13
CA ARG A 239 10.47 -2.92 -4.29
C ARG A 239 10.92 -2.16 -5.54
N PHE A 240 11.59 -1.01 -5.37
CA PHE A 240 12.07 -0.19 -6.50
C PHE A 240 13.48 -0.59 -7.00
N GLY A 241 14.31 -1.22 -6.15
CA GLY A 241 15.75 -1.44 -6.42
C GLY A 241 16.12 -2.64 -7.31
N GLY A 242 15.15 -3.37 -7.87
CA GLY A 242 15.37 -4.67 -8.50
C GLY A 242 15.93 -4.66 -9.93
N GLY A 243 15.77 -3.58 -10.70
CA GLY A 243 15.88 -3.63 -12.17
C GLY A 243 17.07 -2.97 -12.85
N SER A 244 17.77 -2.01 -12.23
CA SER A 244 18.88 -1.29 -12.92
C SER A 244 19.99 -0.72 -12.05
N PHE A 245 19.90 -0.81 -10.71
CA PHE A 245 20.93 -0.30 -9.80
C PHE A 245 21.84 -1.38 -9.21
N LYS A 246 21.94 -2.56 -9.86
CA LYS A 246 22.95 -3.57 -9.51
C LYS A 246 24.31 -3.20 -10.12
N GLN A 247 25.00 -2.24 -9.52
CA GLN A 247 26.46 -2.31 -9.45
C GLN A 247 26.88 -2.78 -8.06
N ARG A 248 27.79 -3.75 -8.05
CA ARG A 248 28.24 -4.53 -6.92
C ARG A 248 28.83 -3.64 -5.82
N LYS A 249 28.01 -3.23 -4.85
CA LYS A 249 28.42 -3.10 -3.45
C LYS A 249 27.28 -3.66 -2.60
N PHE A 250 27.60 -4.66 -1.80
CA PHE A 250 26.72 -5.21 -0.78
C PHE A 250 26.26 -4.07 0.15
N ILE A 251 25.07 -3.54 -0.07
CA ILE A 251 24.32 -2.80 0.94
C ILE A 251 22.93 -3.43 1.01
N ARG A 252 22.84 -4.56 1.71
CA ARG A 252 21.59 -4.95 2.36
C ARG A 252 21.39 -3.97 3.51
N GLN A 253 20.72 -2.85 3.24
CA GLN A 253 20.11 -2.03 4.29
C GLN A 253 18.61 -1.94 4.02
N GLY A 254 17.94 -3.08 4.16
CA GLY A 254 16.56 -3.08 4.62
C GLY A 254 16.59 -2.62 6.07
N LEU A 255 16.30 -1.34 6.32
CA LEU A 255 16.12 -0.83 7.68
C LEU A 255 14.75 -1.32 8.15
N SER A 256 14.73 -2.38 8.96
CA SER A 256 13.55 -2.74 9.74
C SER A 256 13.50 -1.84 10.97
N GLU A 257 12.50 -0.97 11.05
CA GLU A 257 12.30 -0.09 12.20
C GLU A 257 10.93 -0.35 12.84
N ILE A 258 10.90 -0.46 14.16
CA ILE A 258 9.67 -0.55 14.96
C ILE A 258 9.18 0.86 15.22
N ARG A 259 7.96 1.18 14.78
CA ARG A 259 7.25 2.42 15.16
C ARG A 259 6.14 2.10 16.15
N VAL A 260 6.06 2.88 17.22
CA VAL A 260 4.91 2.93 18.14
C VAL A 260 4.03 4.08 17.68
N ILE A 261 2.77 3.81 17.35
CA ILE A 261 1.77 4.80 16.91
C ILE A 261 0.58 4.77 17.84
#